data_AF-A0A349HEQ3-F1
#
_entry.id   AF-A0A349HEQ3-F1
#
_cell.length_a   1.000
_cell.length_b   1.000
_cell.length_c   1.000
_cell.angle_alpha   90.00
_cell.angle_beta   90.00
_cell.angle_gamma   90.00
#
_symmetry.space_group_name_H-M   'P 1'
#
loop_
_entity.id
_entity.type
_entity.pdbx_description
1 polymer ?
#
loop_
_entity_poly.entity_id
_entity_poly.type
_entity_poly.pdbx_seq_one_letter_code
_entity_poly.pdbx_strand_id
1 'polypeptide(L)'
;MKCSREALGVTCMQKIFSIGHSQINRYCSSPQHEDHQRNPLDRLHLLFSELEKEGEKELVIAALNHLCSSAGYRIQEQVDFIPDKLTVEEECLDDYPEKVKLDGLIAANAAPELVRRQGEHTCREIMETVTSYEEHCKRKRKTNITLA
;
A
#
# COMPACT_ATOMS: atom_id res chain seq x y z
N MET A 1 -7.78 -12.59 -14.23
CA MET A 1 -7.51 -13.15 -12.88
C MET A 1 -8.54 -14.23 -12.62
N LYS A 2 -8.14 -15.42 -12.17
CA LYS A 2 -9.10 -16.44 -11.71
C LYS A 2 -9.75 -15.95 -10.42
N CYS A 3 -11.08 -15.95 -10.34
CA CYS A 3 -11.77 -15.59 -9.11
C CYS A 3 -11.37 -16.56 -8.00
N SER A 4 -11.34 -16.10 -6.74
CA SER A 4 -10.99 -16.94 -5.57
C SER A 4 -11.80 -18.25 -5.50
N ARG A 5 -13.04 -18.23 -6.01
CA ARG A 5 -13.89 -19.41 -6.22
C ARG A 5 -13.28 -20.48 -7.14
N GLU A 6 -12.62 -20.09 -8.22
CA GLU A 6 -12.00 -20.99 -9.20
C GLU A 6 -10.68 -21.58 -8.68
N ALA A 7 -9.99 -20.85 -7.80
CA ALA A 7 -8.72 -21.29 -7.20
C ALA A 7 -8.92 -22.23 -6.00
N LEU A 8 -9.89 -21.93 -5.11
CA LEU A 8 -10.08 -22.67 -3.85
C LEU A 8 -11.28 -23.63 -3.89
N GLY A 9 -12.22 -23.43 -4.79
CA GLY A 9 -13.47 -24.18 -4.84
C GLY A 9 -14.46 -23.77 -3.73
N VAL A 10 -15.75 -23.99 -4.00
CA VAL A 10 -16.85 -23.53 -3.12
C VAL A 10 -16.82 -24.23 -1.75
N THR A 11 -16.44 -25.51 -1.72
CA THR A 11 -16.38 -26.32 -0.49
C THR A 11 -15.27 -25.87 0.46
N CYS A 12 -14.13 -25.41 -0.06
CA CYS A 12 -13.05 -24.86 0.78
C CYS A 12 -13.47 -23.50 1.38
N MET A 13 -14.08 -22.65 0.55
CA MET A 13 -14.62 -21.36 0.99
C MET A 13 -15.70 -21.51 2.07
N GLN A 14 -16.54 -22.55 1.99
CA GLN A 14 -17.53 -22.85 3.02
C GLN A 14 -16.91 -23.19 4.36
N LYS A 15 -15.78 -23.92 4.37
CA LYS A 15 -15.05 -24.21 5.61
C LYS A 15 -14.39 -22.96 6.20
N ILE A 16 -13.84 -22.09 5.35
CA ILE A 16 -13.15 -20.86 5.79
C ILE A 16 -14.15 -19.85 6.35
N PHE A 17 -15.24 -19.58 5.64
CA PHE A 17 -16.21 -18.55 6.02
C PHE A 17 -17.35 -19.09 6.89
N SER A 18 -17.49 -20.41 7.05
CA SER A 18 -18.59 -21.07 7.78
C SER A 18 -19.99 -20.59 7.35
N ILE A 19 -20.15 -20.35 6.04
CA ILE A 19 -21.28 -19.64 5.45
C ILE A 19 -21.85 -20.44 4.27
N GLY A 20 -23.16 -20.35 4.02
CA GLY A 20 -23.85 -21.12 2.97
C GLY A 20 -23.40 -20.79 1.54
N HIS A 21 -23.52 -21.75 0.62
CA HIS A 21 -23.08 -21.65 -0.79
C HIS A 21 -23.61 -20.40 -1.52
N SER A 22 -24.84 -19.97 -1.24
CA SER A 22 -25.46 -18.78 -1.84
C SER A 22 -24.84 -17.47 -1.37
N GLN A 23 -24.30 -17.44 -0.14
CA GLN A 23 -23.60 -16.29 0.41
C GLN A 23 -22.15 -16.23 -0.10
N ILE A 24 -21.49 -17.39 -0.28
CA ILE A 24 -20.15 -17.48 -0.91
C ILE A 24 -20.19 -16.97 -2.35
N ASN A 25 -21.17 -17.39 -3.14
CA ASN A 25 -21.30 -16.89 -4.51
C ASN A 25 -21.55 -15.37 -4.56
N ARG A 26 -22.26 -14.81 -3.58
CA ARG A 26 -22.45 -13.36 -3.45
C ARG A 26 -21.15 -12.64 -3.08
N TYR A 27 -20.37 -13.16 -2.13
CA TYR A 27 -19.08 -12.56 -1.73
C TYR A 27 -18.00 -12.61 -2.82
N CYS A 28 -18.09 -13.59 -3.73
CA CYS A 28 -17.16 -13.73 -4.85
C CYS A 28 -17.63 -13.08 -6.15
N SER A 29 -18.79 -12.40 -6.15
CA SER A 29 -19.32 -11.70 -7.33
C SER A 29 -18.85 -10.25 -7.32
N SER A 30 -18.44 -9.74 -8.48
CA SER A 30 -17.88 -8.38 -8.65
C SER A 30 -18.81 -7.27 -8.16
N PRO A 31 -18.29 -6.07 -7.82
CA PRO A 31 -18.99 -4.99 -7.09
C PRO A 31 -20.19 -4.32 -7.81
N GLN A 32 -20.67 -4.83 -8.93
CA GLN A 32 -21.61 -4.14 -9.83
C GLN A 32 -23.12 -4.36 -9.54
N HIS A 33 -23.53 -4.97 -8.42
CA HIS A 33 -24.96 -5.24 -8.14
C HIS A 33 -25.40 -4.61 -6.83
N GLU A 34 -26.48 -3.83 -6.83
CA GLU A 34 -26.96 -3.04 -5.68
C GLU A 34 -27.45 -3.86 -4.47
N ASP A 35 -27.53 -5.19 -4.57
CA ASP A 35 -28.03 -6.08 -3.51
C ASP A 35 -26.92 -6.79 -2.72
N HIS A 36 -25.76 -6.12 -2.59
CA HIS A 36 -24.60 -6.62 -1.85
C HIS A 36 -24.83 -6.53 -0.35
N GLN A 37 -25.25 -7.64 0.28
CA GLN A 37 -24.94 -7.83 1.69
C GLN A 37 -23.42 -7.69 1.87
N ARG A 38 -22.99 -6.72 2.71
CA ARG A 38 -21.57 -6.41 3.00
C ARG A 38 -20.75 -7.70 3.13
N ASN A 39 -19.74 -7.84 2.26
CA ASN A 39 -18.78 -8.94 2.28
C ASN A 39 -18.07 -8.94 3.65
N PRO A 40 -17.65 -10.10 4.19
CA PRO A 40 -16.80 -10.19 5.38
C PRO A 40 -15.63 -9.20 5.40
N LEU A 41 -15.00 -8.93 4.25
CA LEU A 41 -13.94 -7.94 4.10
C LEU A 41 -14.44 -6.51 4.31
N ASP A 42 -15.63 -6.16 3.78
CA ASP A 42 -16.25 -4.85 4.03
C ASP A 42 -16.57 -4.68 5.52
N ARG A 43 -16.99 -5.76 6.19
CA ARG A 43 -17.24 -5.76 7.63
C ARG A 43 -15.95 -5.59 8.43
N LEU A 44 -14.87 -6.23 8.03
CA LEU A 44 -13.55 -6.04 8.62
C LEU A 44 -13.06 -4.61 8.43
N HIS A 45 -13.26 -4.04 7.24
CA HIS A 45 -12.91 -2.64 6.97
C HIS A 45 -13.66 -1.69 7.91
N LEU A 46 -14.98 -1.85 8.03
CA LEU A 46 -15.79 -1.05 8.96
C LEU A 46 -15.37 -1.23 10.42
N LEU A 47 -15.09 -2.46 10.84
CA LEU A 47 -14.58 -2.75 12.18
C LEU A 47 -13.27 -1.99 12.44
N PHE A 48 -12.33 -2.04 11.50
CA PHE A 48 -11.06 -1.33 11.63
C PHE A 48 -11.24 0.20 11.63
N SER A 49 -12.15 0.74 10.82
CA SER A 49 -12.45 2.18 10.82
C SER A 49 -13.07 2.65 12.14
N GLU A 50 -13.95 1.86 12.77
CA GLU A 50 -14.51 2.22 14.08
C GLU A 50 -13.46 2.07 15.20
N LEU A 51 -12.63 1.03 15.16
CA LEU A 51 -11.52 0.86 16.12
C LEU A 51 -10.51 2.02 16.04
N GLU A 52 -10.18 2.48 14.85
CA GLU A 52 -9.30 3.64 14.66
C GLU A 52 -9.90 4.91 15.27
N LYS A 53 -11.21 5.15 15.09
CA LYS A 53 -11.91 6.31 15.68
C LYS A 53 -11.90 6.30 17.20
N GLU A 54 -11.97 5.12 17.81
CA GLU A 54 -11.88 4.93 19.27
C GLU A 54 -10.44 5.02 19.79
N GLY A 55 -9.45 5.24 18.92
CA GLY A 55 -8.03 5.39 19.30
C GLY A 55 -7.22 4.09 19.31
N GLU A 56 -7.82 2.96 18.91
CA GLU A 56 -7.19 1.63 18.91
C GLU A 56 -6.38 1.37 17.63
N LYS A 57 -5.63 2.37 17.14
CA LYS A 57 -4.84 2.29 15.89
C LYS A 57 -3.81 1.16 15.92
N GLU A 58 -3.16 0.92 17.07
CA GLU A 58 -2.17 -0.16 17.21
C GLU A 58 -2.78 -1.56 17.02
N LEU A 59 -4.01 -1.76 17.51
CA LEU A 59 -4.74 -3.01 17.34
C LEU A 59 -5.06 -3.27 15.87
N VAL A 60 -5.48 -2.24 15.14
CA VAL A 60 -5.72 -2.30 13.69
C VAL A 60 -4.43 -2.65 12.94
N ILE A 61 -3.32 -2.00 13.29
CA ILE A 61 -2.00 -2.26 12.69
C ILE A 61 -1.55 -3.71 12.93
N ALA A 62 -1.74 -4.22 14.15
CA ALA A 62 -1.40 -5.61 14.50
C ALA A 62 -2.22 -6.61 13.69
N ALA A 63 -3.54 -6.38 13.56
CA ALA A 63 -4.45 -7.23 12.79
C ALA A 63 -4.10 -7.24 11.29
N LEU A 64 -3.82 -6.07 10.71
CA LEU A 64 -3.40 -5.95 9.30
C LEU A 64 -2.06 -6.65 9.04
N ASN A 65 -1.07 -6.48 9.92
CA ASN A 65 0.20 -7.19 9.81
C ASN A 65 0.03 -8.71 9.91
N HIS A 66 -0.88 -9.18 10.77
CA HIS A 66 -1.21 -10.61 10.84
C HIS A 66 -1.77 -11.12 9.50
N LEU A 67 -2.68 -10.38 8.86
CA LEU A 67 -3.20 -10.74 7.53
C LEU A 67 -2.09 -10.75 6.45
N CYS A 68 -1.19 -9.76 6.48
CA CYS A 68 -0.07 -9.65 5.55
C CYS A 68 1.01 -10.74 5.72
N SER A 69 1.09 -11.39 6.89
CA SER A 69 2.09 -12.43 7.18
C SER A 69 2.05 -13.59 6.17
N SER A 70 0.86 -13.93 5.67
CA SER A 70 0.65 -14.99 4.66
C SER A 70 1.37 -14.73 3.33
N ALA A 71 1.66 -13.47 3.02
CA ALA A 71 2.30 -13.04 1.78
C ALA A 71 3.73 -12.50 2.01
N GLY A 72 4.23 -12.52 3.25
CA GLY A 72 5.56 -12.01 3.59
C GLY A 72 5.70 -10.48 3.56
N TYR A 73 4.58 -9.76 3.65
CA TYR A 73 4.58 -8.29 3.67
C TYR A 73 4.32 -7.75 5.08
N ARG A 74 4.66 -6.48 5.28
CA ARG A 74 4.33 -5.70 6.48
C ARG A 74 3.72 -4.37 6.05
N ILE A 75 2.72 -3.88 6.77
CA ILE A 75 2.19 -2.55 6.52
C ILE A 75 3.22 -1.51 6.97
N GLN A 76 3.34 -0.44 6.20
CA GLN A 76 4.11 0.75 6.55
C GLN A 76 3.14 1.91 6.71
N GLU A 77 3.41 2.79 7.67
CA GLU A 77 2.67 4.04 7.77
C GLU A 77 2.88 4.83 6.47
N GLN A 78 1.78 5.37 5.95
CA GLN A 78 1.86 6.27 4.81
C GLN A 78 2.42 7.59 5.33
N VAL A 79 3.74 7.72 5.26
CA VAL A 79 4.42 8.99 5.50
C VAL A 79 4.24 9.83 4.24
N ASP A 80 3.75 11.05 4.40
CA ASP A 80 3.77 12.02 3.30
C ASP A 80 5.24 12.35 3.01
N PHE A 81 5.71 11.91 1.84
CA PHE A 81 6.99 12.31 1.29
C PHE A 81 6.78 13.69 0.67
N ILE A 82 7.34 14.72 1.28
CA ILE A 82 7.12 16.11 0.86
C ILE A 82 8.29 16.49 -0.05
N PRO A 83 8.05 16.68 -1.37
CA PRO A 83 9.09 17.18 -2.27
C PRO A 83 9.62 18.52 -1.76
N ASP A 84 10.94 18.64 -1.70
CA ASP A 84 11.62 19.86 -1.23
C ASP A 84 12.22 20.68 -2.39
N LYS A 85 12.17 20.16 -3.63
CA LYS A 85 12.61 20.84 -4.85
C LYS A 85 11.44 21.40 -5.66
N LEU A 86 11.77 22.32 -6.55
CA LEU A 86 10.80 23.05 -7.35
C LEU A 86 10.36 22.26 -8.58
N THR A 87 11.23 21.41 -9.10
CA THR A 87 11.01 20.63 -10.33
C THR A 87 11.25 19.14 -10.10
N VAL A 88 10.59 18.30 -10.91
CA VAL A 88 10.78 16.85 -10.85
C VAL A 88 12.21 16.48 -11.25
N GLU A 89 12.80 17.24 -12.16
CA GLU A 89 14.17 17.05 -12.63
C GLU A 89 15.18 17.29 -11.50
N GLU A 90 14.95 18.29 -10.64
CA GLU A 90 15.78 18.55 -9.45
C GLU A 90 15.63 17.44 -8.41
N GLU A 91 14.41 16.97 -8.12
CA GLU A 91 14.19 15.81 -7.24
C GLU A 91 14.94 14.56 -7.72
N CYS A 92 14.84 14.25 -9.02
CA CYS A 92 15.55 13.12 -9.61
C CYS A 92 17.08 13.23 -9.47
N LEU A 93 17.63 14.45 -9.36
CA LEU A 93 19.07 14.65 -9.21
C LEU A 93 19.55 14.40 -7.77
N ASP A 94 18.72 14.63 -6.77
CA ASP A 94 19.03 14.44 -5.35
C ASP A 94 19.07 12.96 -4.93
N ASP A 95 18.40 12.09 -5.69
CA ASP A 95 18.47 10.64 -5.51
C ASP A 95 19.90 10.08 -5.69
N TYR A 96 20.68 10.63 -6.64
CA TYR A 96 21.96 10.05 -7.03
C TYR A 96 23.02 10.11 -5.93
N PRO A 97 23.29 11.25 -5.27
CA PRO A 97 24.24 11.30 -4.15
C PRO A 97 23.93 10.29 -3.04
N GLU A 98 22.65 10.18 -2.66
CA GLU A 98 22.26 9.28 -1.55
C GLU A 98 22.37 7.81 -1.94
N LYS A 99 22.07 7.46 -3.20
CA LYS A 99 22.28 6.09 -3.71
C LYS A 99 23.77 5.73 -3.78
N VAL A 100 24.60 6.64 -4.28
CA VAL A 100 26.06 6.46 -4.34
C VAL A 100 26.65 6.26 -2.95
N LYS A 101 26.18 7.04 -1.98
CA LYS A 101 26.60 6.94 -0.58
C LYS A 101 26.20 5.61 0.05
N LEU A 102 24.98 5.12 -0.22
CA LEU A 102 24.55 3.79 0.21
C LEU A 102 25.47 2.70 -0.35
N ASP A 103 25.73 2.73 -1.66
CA ASP A 103 26.59 1.74 -2.31
C ASP A 103 28.03 1.81 -1.80
N GLY A 104 28.53 3.01 -1.51
CA GLY A 104 29.83 3.22 -0.87
C GLY A 104 29.92 2.61 0.51
N LEU A 105 28.90 2.75 1.36
CA LEU A 105 28.85 2.12 2.68
C LEU A 105 28.86 0.58 2.59
N ILE A 106 28.12 0.03 1.63
CA ILE A 106 28.08 -1.42 1.38
C ILE A 106 29.46 -1.90 0.92
N ALA A 107 30.06 -1.22 -0.07
CA ALA A 107 31.38 -1.56 -0.59
C ALA A 107 32.48 -1.51 0.49
N ALA A 108 32.36 -0.57 1.44
CA ALA A 108 33.28 -0.43 2.57
C ALA A 108 33.02 -1.45 3.70
N ASN A 109 32.04 -2.35 3.58
CA ASN A 109 31.60 -3.25 4.66
C ASN A 109 31.29 -2.50 5.96
N ALA A 110 30.63 -1.34 5.84
CA ALA A 110 30.23 -0.55 7.00
C ALA A 110 29.28 -1.34 7.93
N ALA A 111 29.16 -0.89 9.18
CA ALA A 111 28.26 -1.51 10.14
C ALA A 111 26.81 -1.57 9.58
N PRO A 112 26.08 -2.70 9.76
CA PRO A 112 24.74 -2.89 9.19
C PRO A 112 23.74 -1.79 9.56
N GLU A 113 23.88 -1.19 10.74
CA GLU A 113 23.02 -0.09 11.20
C GLU A 113 23.21 1.18 10.36
N LEU A 114 24.45 1.49 9.95
CA LEU A 114 24.75 2.64 9.10
C LEU A 114 24.21 2.43 7.69
N VAL A 115 24.38 1.22 7.16
CA VAL A 115 23.82 0.83 5.85
C VAL A 115 22.29 0.94 5.87
N ARG A 116 21.65 0.45 6.94
CA ARG A 116 20.18 0.51 7.09
C ARG A 116 19.68 1.95 7.15
N ARG A 117 20.28 2.79 8.00
CA ARG A 117 19.89 4.21 8.12
C ARG A 117 20.07 4.95 6.80
N GLN A 118 21.17 4.71 6.09
CA GLN A 118 21.38 5.32 4.77
C GLN A 118 20.37 4.80 3.75
N GLY A 119 20.02 3.51 3.78
CA GLY A 119 18.98 2.94 2.93
C GLY A 119 17.61 3.58 3.18
N GLU A 120 17.24 3.79 4.45
CA GLU A 120 16.01 4.50 4.82
C GLU A 120 15.99 5.94 4.28
N HIS A 121 17.13 6.64 4.31
CA HIS A 121 17.26 7.98 3.74
C HIS A 121 17.13 7.97 2.22
N THR A 122 17.85 7.08 1.53
CA THR A 122 17.76 6.93 0.07
C THR A 122 16.34 6.59 -0.37
N CYS A 123 15.63 5.74 0.37
CA CYS A 123 14.22 5.46 0.09
C CYS A 123 13.32 6.69 0.25
N ARG A 124 13.64 7.60 1.18
CA ARG A 124 12.87 8.84 1.36
C ARG A 124 12.99 9.75 0.13
N GLU A 125 14.21 10.06 -0.30
CA GLU A 125 14.46 10.92 -1.47
C GLU A 125 13.73 10.38 -2.71
N ILE A 126 13.84 9.07 -2.97
CA ILE A 126 13.19 8.43 -4.12
C ILE A 126 11.66 8.60 -4.05
N MET A 127 11.09 8.52 -2.84
CA MET A 127 9.64 8.68 -2.67
C MET A 127 9.19 10.15 -2.75
N GLU A 128 10.04 11.11 -2.41
CA GLU A 128 9.83 12.55 -2.66
C GLU A 128 9.80 12.80 -4.18
N THR A 129 10.74 12.23 -4.94
CA THR A 129 10.75 12.24 -6.40
C THR A 129 9.47 11.67 -7.01
N VAL A 130 9.02 10.50 -6.55
CA VAL A 130 7.77 9.88 -7.03
C VAL A 130 6.58 10.79 -6.74
N THR A 131 6.51 11.38 -5.55
CA THR A 131 5.42 12.28 -5.15
C THR A 131 5.40 13.53 -6.02
N SER A 132 6.57 14.14 -6.26
CA SER A 132 6.73 15.28 -7.16
C SER A 132 6.22 14.99 -8.58
N TYR A 133 6.56 13.81 -9.12
CA TYR A 133 6.09 13.39 -10.43
C TYR A 133 4.58 13.16 -10.51
N GLU A 134 3.99 12.55 -9.47
CA GLU A 134 2.53 12.40 -9.38
C GLU A 134 1.82 13.75 -9.39
N GLU A 135 2.33 14.73 -8.62
CA GLU A 135 1.81 16.09 -8.61
C GLU A 135 1.92 16.76 -9.98
N HIS A 136 3.08 16.65 -10.63
CA HIS A 136 3.29 17.17 -11.98
C HIS A 136 2.26 16.61 -12.96
N CYS A 137 2.01 15.31 -12.91
CA CYS A 137 1.02 14.62 -13.75
C CYS A 137 -0.43 15.08 -13.44
N LYS A 138 -0.79 15.27 -12.17
CA LYS A 138 -2.10 15.82 -11.75
C LYS A 138 -2.28 17.25 -12.30
N ARG A 139 -1.25 18.10 -12.24
CA ARG A 139 -1.27 19.47 -12.80
C ARG A 139 -1.48 19.45 -14.31
N LYS A 140 -0.70 18.65 -15.04
CA LYS A 140 -0.81 18.51 -16.51
C LYS A 140 -2.19 18.02 -16.97
N ARG A 141 -2.80 17.07 -16.25
CA ARG A 141 -4.18 16.61 -16.55
C ARG A 141 -5.22 17.70 -16.34
N LYS A 142 -5.12 18.51 -15.28
CA LYS A 142 -6.04 19.65 -15.03
C LYS A 142 -5.93 20.71 -16.13
N THR A 143 -4.71 21.03 -16.57
CA THR A 143 -4.49 21.99 -17.66
C THR A 143 -5.12 21.50 -18.97
N ASN A 144 -5.03 20.21 -19.28
CA ASN A 144 -5.61 19.62 -20.49
C ASN A 144 -7.14 19.57 -20.50
N ILE A 145 -7.79 19.45 -19.33
CA ILE A 145 -9.27 19.47 -19.21
C ILE A 145 -9.82 20.90 -19.34
N THR A 146 -9.02 21.92 -19.00
CA THR A 146 -9.45 23.34 -19.05
C THR A 146 -9.30 23.94 -20.46
N LEU A 147 -8.55 23.27 -21.35
CA LEU A 147 -8.26 23.69 -22.72
C LEU A 147 -9.05 22.90 -23.79
N ALA A 148 -9.96 22.01 -23.37
CA ALA A 148 -10.86 21.24 -24.23
C ALA A 148 -12.32 21.66 -23.98
#